data_AF-M3IG56-F1
#
_entry.id   AF-M3IG56-F1
#
_cell.length_a   1.000
_cell.length_b   1.000
_cell.length_c   1.000
_cell.angle_alpha   90.00
_cell.angle_beta   90.00
_cell.angle_gamma   90.00
#
_symmetry.space_group_name_H-M   'P 1'
#
loop_
_entity.id
_entity.type
_entity.pdbx_description
1 polymer ?
#
loop_
_entity_poly.entity_id
_entity_poly.type
_entity_poly.pdbx_seq_one_letter_code
_entity_poly.pdbx_strand_id
1 'polypeptide(L)'
;LTVVSLIWFIYDFSVYSFGNFNTIIIEQIIPKGSLYQVWGWSVVFNLFYMPGTILGALAADYIGPRLTLVSGVVAQGVIGIAMSACLKTLRRHIAGFVVVFGIFTAFGEWGAGNQVGTIASRTSATSIRGQYYGIAAAI
;
A
#
# COMPACT_ATOMS: atom_id res chain seq x y z
N LEU A 1 18.91 -7.52 8.34
CA LEU A 1 18.52 -6.23 8.95
C LEU A 1 18.43 -5.16 7.88
N THR A 2 19.57 -4.69 7.34
CA THR A 2 19.62 -3.60 6.34
C THR A 2 18.66 -3.75 5.16
N VAL A 3 18.57 -4.95 4.57
CA VAL A 3 17.66 -5.21 3.44
C VAL A 3 16.19 -5.07 3.84
N VAL A 4 15.81 -5.56 5.03
CA VAL A 4 14.43 -5.50 5.53
C VAL A 4 14.08 -4.06 5.89
N SER A 5 14.98 -3.34 6.57
CA SER A 5 14.85 -1.91 6.87
C SER A 5 14.67 -1.07 5.60
N LEU A 6 15.46 -1.32 4.56
CA LEU A 6 15.38 -0.56 3.32
C LEU A 6 14.06 -0.80 2.57
N ILE A 7 13.55 -2.05 2.58
CA ILE A 7 12.23 -2.35 2.02
C ILE A 7 11.12 -1.66 2.83
N TRP A 8 11.24 -1.66 4.16
CA TRP A 8 10.29 -0.98 5.05
C TRP A 8 10.27 0.52 4.79
N PHE A 9 11.43 1.16 4.78
CA PHE A 9 11.57 2.59 4.48
C PHE A 9 10.94 2.99 3.13
N ILE A 10 11.23 2.23 2.06
CA ILE A 10 10.66 2.51 0.73
C ILE A 10 9.12 2.39 0.75
N TYR A 11 8.62 1.38 1.45
CA TYR A 11 7.18 1.18 1.60
C TYR A 11 6.51 2.32 2.37
N ASP A 12 7.06 2.69 3.52
CA ASP A 12 6.55 3.75 4.37
C ASP A 12 6.56 5.10 3.66
N PHE A 13 7.65 5.41 2.93
CA PHE A 13 7.72 6.63 2.12
C PHE A 13 6.56 6.72 1.12
N SER A 14 6.22 5.60 0.48
CA SER A 14 5.11 5.51 -0.46
C SER A 14 3.76 5.63 0.26
N VAL A 15 3.50 4.79 1.27
CA VAL A 15 2.18 4.70 1.91
C VAL A 15 1.83 5.95 2.71
N TYR A 16 2.77 6.55 3.45
CA TYR A 16 2.48 7.78 4.17
C TYR A 16 2.22 8.95 3.23
N SER A 17 2.91 9.03 2.09
CA SER A 17 2.63 10.03 1.07
C SER A 17 1.20 9.87 0.54
N PHE A 18 0.82 8.66 0.11
CA PHE A 18 -0.51 8.40 -0.42
C PHE A 18 -1.62 8.55 0.62
N GLY A 19 -1.38 8.17 1.87
CA GLY A 19 -2.32 8.33 2.98
C GLY A 19 -2.58 9.80 3.32
N ASN A 20 -1.52 10.61 3.47
CA ASN A 20 -1.66 12.03 3.83
C ASN A 20 -2.23 12.87 2.70
N PHE A 21 -1.83 12.61 1.45
CA PHE A 21 -2.32 13.37 0.31
C PHE A 21 -3.67 12.88 -0.21
N ASN A 22 -4.27 11.83 0.36
CA ASN A 22 -5.54 11.26 -0.11
C ASN A 22 -6.65 12.33 -0.23
N THR A 23 -6.87 13.12 0.82
CA THR A 23 -7.90 14.17 0.81
C THR A 23 -7.63 15.25 -0.23
N ILE A 24 -6.36 15.63 -0.41
CA ILE A 24 -5.94 16.63 -1.41
C ILE A 24 -6.10 16.08 -2.83
N ILE A 25 -5.79 14.79 -3.04
CA ILE A 25 -5.99 14.10 -4.33
C ILE A 25 -7.48 14.07 -4.68
N ILE A 26 -8.35 13.75 -3.71
CA ILE A 26 -9.81 13.75 -3.91
C ILE A 26 -10.32 15.18 -4.15
N GLU A 27 -9.84 16.19 -3.43
CA GLU A 27 -10.24 17.60 -3.62
C GLU A 27 -9.82 18.15 -4.99
N GLN A 28 -8.64 17.78 -5.49
CA GLN A 28 -8.21 18.14 -6.86
C GLN A 28 -9.10 17.51 -7.94
N ILE A 29 -9.74 16.39 -7.62
CA ILE A 29 -10.60 15.64 -8.54
C ILE A 29 -12.06 16.07 -8.41
N ILE A 30 -12.49 16.56 -7.24
CA ILE A 30 -13.84 17.08 -6.97
C ILE A 30 -13.79 18.53 -6.46
N PRO A 31 -13.44 19.51 -7.32
CA PRO A 31 -13.25 20.91 -6.90
C PRO A 31 -14.50 21.63 -6.38
N LYS A 32 -15.70 21.01 -6.45
CA LYS A 32 -16.97 21.53 -5.92
C LYS A 32 -17.80 20.49 -5.14
N GLY A 33 -17.15 19.42 -4.69
CA GLY A 33 -17.84 18.33 -3.97
C GLY A 33 -18.28 18.79 -2.59
N SER A 34 -19.48 18.38 -2.17
CA SER A 34 -19.88 18.58 -0.77
C SER A 34 -18.94 17.78 0.14
N LEU A 35 -18.75 18.23 1.39
CA LEU A 35 -17.90 17.54 2.37
C LEU A 35 -18.25 16.05 2.49
N TYR A 36 -19.55 15.72 2.42
CA TYR A 36 -20.05 14.34 2.42
C TYR A 36 -19.52 13.50 1.26
N GLN A 37 -19.38 14.06 0.06
CA GLN A 37 -18.85 13.33 -1.10
C GLN A 37 -17.36 13.06 -0.94
N VAL A 38 -16.58 14.06 -0.52
CA VAL A 38 -15.14 13.90 -0.27
C VAL A 38 -14.90 12.83 0.80
N TRP A 39 -15.66 12.89 1.90
CA TRP A 39 -15.54 11.93 2.99
C TRP A 39 -15.99 10.51 2.58
N GLY A 40 -17.09 10.41 1.81
CA GLY A 40 -17.58 9.13 1.29
C GLY A 40 -16.55 8.42 0.41
N TRP A 41 -15.87 9.15 -0.49
CA TRP A 41 -14.80 8.58 -1.31
C TRP A 41 -13.56 8.20 -0.51
N SER A 42 -13.21 8.96 0.54
CA SER A 42 -12.14 8.58 1.47
C SER A 42 -12.41 7.27 2.20
N VAL A 43 -13.67 7.00 2.58
CA VAL A 43 -14.06 5.71 3.18
C VAL A 43 -13.87 4.58 2.18
N VAL A 44 -14.29 4.77 0.92
CA VAL A 44 -14.11 3.78 -0.14
C VAL A 44 -12.62 3.48 -0.37
N PHE A 45 -11.76 4.51 -0.36
CA PHE A 45 -10.31 4.30 -0.44
C PHE A 45 -9.78 3.44 0.70
N ASN A 46 -10.20 3.73 1.93
CA ASN A 46 -9.76 2.95 3.08
C ASN A 46 -10.29 1.50 3.04
N LEU A 47 -11.47 1.28 2.47
CA LEU A 47 -12.05 -0.04 2.28
C LEU A 47 -11.13 -0.94 1.44
N PHE A 48 -10.41 -0.38 0.46
CA PHE A 48 -9.50 -1.15 -0.40
C PHE A 48 -8.23 -1.66 0.31
N TYR A 49 -7.86 -1.10 1.47
CA TYR A 49 -6.77 -1.68 2.27
C TYR A 49 -7.13 -3.10 2.74
N MET A 50 -8.37 -3.31 3.21
CA MET A 50 -8.82 -4.58 3.80
C MET A 50 -8.66 -5.80 2.88
N PRO A 51 -9.20 -5.83 1.63
CA PRO A 51 -9.04 -7.00 0.77
C PRO A 51 -7.56 -7.27 0.44
N GLY A 52 -6.74 -6.21 0.32
CA GLY A 52 -5.30 -6.34 0.13
C GLY A 52 -4.62 -7.07 1.28
N THR A 53 -4.86 -6.63 2.52
CA THR A 53 -4.25 -7.25 3.71
C THR A 53 -4.78 -8.67 3.96
N ILE A 54 -6.09 -8.90 3.84
CA ILE A 54 -6.71 -10.22 4.10
C ILE A 54 -6.18 -11.25 3.09
N LEU A 55 -6.24 -10.92 1.79
CA LEU A 55 -5.79 -11.86 0.77
C LEU A 55 -4.26 -12.01 0.78
N GLY A 56 -3.52 -10.93 1.09
CA GLY A 56 -2.08 -10.99 1.28
C GLY A 56 -1.67 -11.88 2.46
N ALA A 57 -2.42 -11.86 3.56
CA ALA A 57 -2.18 -12.73 4.71
C ALA A 57 -2.36 -14.20 4.32
N LEU A 58 -3.47 -14.53 3.66
CA LEU A 58 -3.74 -15.88 3.16
C LEU A 58 -2.65 -16.33 2.18
N ALA A 59 -2.29 -15.48 1.21
CA ALA A 59 -1.27 -15.81 0.22
C ALA A 59 0.14 -15.99 0.84
N ALA A 60 0.45 -15.30 1.94
CA ALA A 60 1.70 -15.48 2.68
C ALA A 60 1.87 -16.92 3.18
N ASP A 61 0.78 -17.54 3.63
CA ASP A 61 0.80 -18.89 4.18
C ASP A 61 0.94 -19.96 3.09
N TYR A 62 0.41 -19.73 1.87
CA TYR A 62 0.51 -20.69 0.76
C TYR A 62 1.77 -20.54 -0.09
N ILE A 63 2.15 -19.31 -0.45
CA ILE A 63 3.22 -19.03 -1.43
C ILE A 63 4.53 -18.61 -0.71
N GLY A 64 4.40 -18.20 0.55
CA GLY A 64 5.51 -17.72 1.37
C GLY A 64 5.67 -16.19 1.30
N PRO A 65 6.02 -15.54 2.42
CA PRO A 65 5.98 -14.08 2.56
C PRO A 65 6.93 -13.34 1.62
N ARG A 66 8.06 -13.95 1.23
CA ARG A 66 9.01 -13.35 0.28
C ARG A 66 8.43 -13.22 -1.12
N LEU A 67 7.75 -14.26 -1.61
CA LEU A 67 7.16 -14.25 -2.96
C LEU A 67 5.91 -13.36 -2.99
N THR A 68 5.10 -13.39 -1.93
CA THR A 68 3.92 -12.51 -1.78
C THR A 68 4.32 -11.03 -1.77
N LEU A 69 5.43 -10.69 -1.12
CA LEU A 69 6.00 -9.34 -1.15
C LEU A 69 6.37 -8.91 -2.57
N VAL A 70 7.17 -9.73 -3.27
CA VAL A 70 7.64 -9.41 -4.62
C VAL A 70 6.46 -9.30 -5.59
N SER A 71 5.49 -10.21 -5.54
CA SER A 71 4.31 -10.15 -6.40
C SER A 71 3.49 -8.88 -6.18
N GLY A 72 3.32 -8.48 -4.90
CA GLY A 72 2.57 -7.28 -4.57
C GLY A 72 3.27 -6.01 -5.05
N VAL A 73 4.57 -5.87 -4.80
CA VAL A 73 5.36 -4.69 -5.24
C VAL A 73 5.44 -4.60 -6.76
N VAL A 74 5.60 -5.72 -7.47
CA VAL A 74 5.63 -5.74 -8.94
C VAL A 74 4.27 -5.34 -9.52
N ALA A 75 3.17 -5.94 -9.02
CA ALA A 75 1.83 -5.60 -9.47
C ALA A 75 1.49 -4.13 -9.17
N GLN A 76 1.84 -3.65 -7.98
CA GLN A 76 1.69 -2.25 -7.57
C GLN A 76 2.49 -1.31 -8.49
N GLY A 77 3.73 -1.66 -8.85
CA GLY A 77 4.56 -0.88 -9.76
C GLY A 77 3.97 -0.79 -11.18
N VAL A 78 3.48 -1.91 -11.72
CA VAL A 78 2.81 -1.93 -13.05
C VAL A 78 1.59 -1.03 -13.06
N ILE A 79 0.73 -1.12 -12.03
CA ILE A 79 -0.47 -0.30 -11.93
C ILE A 79 -0.11 1.17 -11.71
N GLY A 80 0.90 1.46 -10.90
CA GLY A 80 1.39 2.83 -10.68
C GLY A 80 1.88 3.50 -11.96
N ILE A 81 2.64 2.78 -12.79
CA ILE A 81 3.09 3.27 -14.11
C ILE A 81 1.90 3.49 -15.03
N ALA A 82 0.96 2.53 -15.10
CA ALA A 82 -0.25 2.65 -15.92
C ALA A 82 -1.11 3.85 -15.49
N MET A 83 -1.26 4.07 -14.18
CA MET A 83 -2.00 5.20 -13.61
C MET A 83 -1.33 6.54 -13.95
N SER A 84 0.01 6.61 -13.90
CA SER A 84 0.77 7.80 -14.29
C SER A 84 0.61 8.13 -15.78
N ALA A 85 0.66 7.12 -16.66
CA ALA A 85 0.47 7.29 -18.10
C ALA A 85 -0.95 7.77 -18.47
N CYS A 86 -1.97 7.25 -17.78
CA CYS A 86 -3.38 7.56 -18.05
C CYS A 86 -3.93 8.73 -17.22
N LEU A 87 -3.11 9.44 -16.45
CA LEU A 87 -3.54 10.43 -15.45
C LEU A 87 -4.44 11.54 -16.04
N LYS A 88 -4.18 11.98 -17.28
CA LYS A 88 -4.97 13.01 -17.96
C LYS A 88 -6.42 12.59 -18.21
N THR A 89 -6.64 11.32 -18.57
CA THR A 89 -7.97 10.75 -18.83
C THR A 89 -8.66 10.38 -17.53
N LEU A 90 -7.89 9.88 -16.56
CA LEU A 90 -8.38 9.41 -15.27
C LEU A 90 -8.87 10.57 -14.39
N ARG A 91 -8.24 11.75 -14.48
CA ARG A 91 -8.73 12.99 -13.85
C ARG A 91 -10.14 13.41 -14.29
N ARG A 92 -10.62 12.96 -15.46
CA ARG A 92 -12.00 13.25 -15.93
C ARG A 92 -13.04 12.28 -15.37
N HIS A 93 -12.64 11.10 -14.89
CA HIS A 93 -13.53 10.05 -14.42
C HIS A 93 -13.18 9.65 -12.98
N ILE A 94 -13.86 10.30 -12.04
CA ILE A 94 -13.62 10.21 -10.59
C ILE A 94 -13.70 8.75 -10.10
N ALA A 95 -14.77 8.03 -10.44
CA ALA A 95 -14.98 6.66 -10.01
C ALA A 95 -13.88 5.72 -10.55
N GLY A 96 -13.44 5.92 -11.79
CA GLY A 96 -12.36 5.15 -12.39
C GLY A 96 -11.02 5.39 -11.70
N PHE A 97 -10.74 6.65 -11.33
CA PHE A 97 -9.56 6.98 -10.53
C PHE A 97 -9.57 6.28 -9.18
N VAL A 98 -10.67 6.37 -8.44
CA VAL A 98 -10.78 5.76 -7.10
C VAL A 98 -10.61 4.26 -7.15
N VAL A 99 -11.20 3.58 -8.14
CA VAL A 99 -11.06 2.12 -8.28
C VAL A 99 -9.64 1.72 -8.63
N VAL A 100 -9.01 2.37 -9.62
CA VAL A 100 -7.63 2.05 -10.03
C VAL A 100 -6.64 2.31 -8.91
N PHE A 101 -6.78 3.44 -8.23
CA PHE A 101 -5.92 3.77 -7.09
C PHE A 101 -6.22 2.85 -5.89
N GLY A 102 -7.49 2.49 -5.64
CA GLY A 102 -7.85 1.51 -4.62
C GLY A 102 -7.22 0.15 -4.87
N ILE A 103 -7.20 -0.32 -6.12
CA ILE A 103 -6.51 -1.57 -6.50
C ILE A 103 -5.00 -1.43 -6.31
N PHE A 104 -4.40 -0.30 -6.70
CA PHE A 104 -2.98 0.00 -6.44
C PHE A 104 -2.65 -0.10 -4.94
N THR A 105 -3.48 0.50 -4.09
CA THR A 105 -3.35 0.47 -2.64
C THR A 105 -3.52 -0.95 -2.07
N ALA A 106 -4.49 -1.71 -2.57
CA ALA A 106 -4.71 -3.09 -2.15
C ALA A 106 -3.49 -3.99 -2.45
N PHE A 107 -2.82 -3.80 -3.59
CA PHE A 107 -1.58 -4.52 -3.91
C PHE A 107 -0.40 -4.09 -3.05
N GLY A 108 -0.38 -2.83 -2.59
CA GLY A 108 0.60 -2.35 -1.61
C GLY A 108 0.50 -3.10 -0.28
N GLU A 109 -0.72 -3.24 0.24
CA GLU A 109 -0.97 -4.01 1.47
C GLU A 109 -0.73 -5.50 1.30
N TRP A 110 -1.11 -6.07 0.17
CA TRP A 110 -0.80 -7.46 -0.16
C TRP A 110 0.71 -7.73 -0.11
N GLY A 111 1.48 -6.80 -0.68
CA GLY A 111 2.93 -6.90 -0.83
C GLY A 111 3.69 -6.49 0.42
N ALA A 112 4.24 -5.28 0.41
CA ALA A 112 5.14 -4.85 1.46
C ALA A 112 4.41 -4.55 2.79
N GLY A 113 3.16 -4.06 2.74
CA GLY A 113 2.40 -3.71 3.96
C GLY A 113 2.25 -4.84 4.95
N ASN A 114 1.84 -6.01 4.47
CA ASN A 114 1.64 -7.15 5.35
C ASN A 114 2.94 -7.96 5.55
N GLN A 115 3.75 -8.14 4.49
CA GLN A 115 4.83 -9.12 4.52
C GLN A 115 6.12 -8.62 5.15
N VAL A 116 6.37 -7.30 5.19
CA VAL A 116 7.64 -6.77 5.72
C VAL A 116 7.78 -7.09 7.20
N GLY A 117 6.72 -6.90 8.00
CA GLY A 117 6.71 -7.27 9.42
C GLY A 117 6.87 -8.79 9.63
N THR A 118 6.22 -9.61 8.80
CA THR A 118 6.35 -11.07 8.85
C THR A 118 7.77 -11.53 8.51
N ILE A 119 8.41 -10.91 7.51
CA ILE A 119 9.80 -11.20 7.15
C ILE A 119 10.75 -10.74 8.27
N ALA A 120 10.52 -9.56 8.85
CA ALA A 120 11.35 -9.05 9.95
C ALA A 120 11.32 -9.97 11.18
N SER A 121 10.14 -10.50 11.51
CA SER A 121 9.95 -11.38 12.67
C SER A 121 10.48 -12.81 12.44
N ARG A 122 10.49 -13.30 11.19
CA ARG A 122 10.96 -14.66 10.85
C ARG A 122 12.45 -14.74 10.49
N THR A 123 13.09 -13.63 10.11
CA THR A 123 14.51 -13.59 9.73
C THR A 123 15.47 -13.37 10.90
N SER A 124 14.95 -13.20 12.12
CA SER A 124 15.74 -12.90 13.32
C SER A 124 15.70 -14.03 14.34
N ALA A 125 16.85 -14.26 14.99
CA ALA A 125 16.95 -15.21 16.10
C ALA A 125 16.05 -14.78 17.27
N THR A 126 15.45 -15.76 17.95
CA THR A 126 14.42 -15.52 19.00
C THR A 126 14.90 -14.56 20.09
N SER A 127 16.18 -14.60 20.47
CA SER A 127 16.77 -13.76 21.51
C SER A 127 16.89 -12.27 21.14
N ILE A 128 16.98 -11.94 19.86
CA ILE A 128 17.19 -10.56 19.37
C ILE A 128 16.02 -10.03 18.53
N ARG A 129 14.95 -10.81 18.38
CA ARG A 129 13.83 -10.51 17.49
C ARG A 129 13.20 -9.15 17.76
N GLY A 130 13.02 -8.80 19.03
CA GLY A 130 12.46 -7.50 19.43
C GLY A 130 13.33 -6.32 19.00
N GLN A 131 14.65 -6.38 19.27
CA GLN A 131 15.59 -5.34 18.83
C GLN A 131 15.73 -5.29 17.32
N TYR A 132 15.83 -6.44 16.65
CA TYR A 132 15.92 -6.50 15.20
C TYR A 132 14.69 -5.89 14.53
N TYR A 133 13.49 -6.26 15.00
CA TYR A 133 12.24 -5.71 14.49
C TYR A 133 12.14 -4.21 14.78
N GLY A 134 12.49 -3.78 16.00
CA GLY A 134 12.47 -2.38 16.38
C GLY A 134 13.41 -1.52 15.52
N ILE A 135 14.64 -1.99 15.26
CA ILE A 135 15.58 -1.29 14.36
C ILE A 135 15.07 -1.34 12.91
N ALA A 136 14.46 -2.45 12.49
CA ALA A 136 13.89 -2.55 11.15
C ALA A 136 12.70 -1.62 10.92
N ALA A 137 11.88 -1.40 11.95
CA ALA A 137 10.70 -0.53 11.89
C ALA A 137 11.01 0.96 12.17
N ALA A 138 12.15 1.25 12.80
CA ALA A 138 12.57 2.63 13.09
C ALA A 138 13.24 3.33 11.90
N ILE A 139 13.66 2.55 10.90
CA ILE A 139 14.32 3.03 9.67
C ILE A 139 13.29 3.05 8.56
#